data_AF-A0A812ZMG6-F1
#
_entry.id   AF-A0A812ZMG6-F1
#
_cell.length_a   1.000
_cell.length_b   1.000
_cell.length_c   1.000
_cell.angle_alpha   90.00
_cell.angle_beta   90.00
_cell.angle_gamma   90.00
#
_symmetry.space_group_name_H-M   'P 1'
#
loop_
_entity.id
_entity.type
_entity.pdbx_description
1 polymer ?
#
loop_
_entity_poly.entity_id
_entity_poly.type
_entity_poly.pdbx_seq_one_letter_code
_entity_poly.pdbx_strand_id
1 'polypeptide(L)'
;MNFWWLLALLAREVPLHAERQAPHGAEVISACFFAYALKLDMPGSSHHTIRASDFQQKAVSFYGGGTSPAPLLEAYWLLALPTHFQEAVLKECPPMVVLSYFLAAETKFYTEPSLAQEFLATGAGIFHRLEERVAGLIRESWPIDAAFDRIQRVHATTQRLHSRPPADIELDVVMAFCREETWMQFDAMTYGIWAPDFYCTPTPISPQRFWNL
;
A
#
# COMPACT_ATOMS: atom_id res chain seq x y z
N MET A 1 -34.05 -24.45 48.89
CA MET A 1 -32.92 -24.66 47.96
C MET A 1 -32.24 -23.31 47.74
N ASN A 2 -31.02 -23.13 48.24
CA ASN A 2 -30.33 -21.85 48.29
C ASN A 2 -29.61 -21.55 46.97
N PHE A 3 -29.96 -20.43 46.34
CA PHE A 3 -29.38 -19.90 45.09
C PHE A 3 -27.84 -19.76 45.14
N TRP A 4 -27.28 -19.63 46.34
CA TRP A 4 -25.84 -19.55 46.60
C TRP A 4 -25.07 -20.85 46.31
N TRP A 5 -25.72 -22.02 46.32
CA TRP A 5 -25.05 -23.29 46.02
C TRP A 5 -24.79 -23.51 44.51
N LEU A 6 -25.59 -22.89 43.63
CA LEU A 6 -25.41 -22.98 42.18
C LEU A 6 -24.25 -22.10 41.69
N LEU A 7 -23.99 -20.96 42.35
CA LEU A 7 -22.83 -20.11 42.08
C LEU A 7 -21.51 -20.73 42.55
N ALA A 8 -21.51 -21.48 43.66
CA ALA A 8 -20.32 -22.18 44.15
C ALA A 8 -19.92 -23.38 43.27
N LEU A 9 -20.86 -24.01 42.56
CA LEU A 9 -20.59 -25.11 41.63
C LEU A 9 -20.11 -24.65 40.24
N LEU A 10 -20.38 -23.40 39.86
CA LEU A 10 -19.85 -22.78 38.63
C LEU A 10 -18.47 -22.14 38.82
N ALA A 11 -18.03 -21.94 40.07
CA ALA A 11 -16.69 -21.48 40.43
C ALA A 11 -15.67 -22.63 40.55
N ARG A 12 -15.97 -23.80 39.99
CA ARG A 12 -15.04 -24.92 39.91
C ARG A 12 -14.02 -24.61 38.82
N GLU A 13 -12.93 -23.98 39.27
CA GLU A 13 -11.62 -23.85 38.64
C GLU A 13 -11.49 -24.64 37.33
N VAL A 14 -11.84 -24.01 36.21
CA VAL A 14 -11.15 -24.32 34.96
C VAL A 14 -9.77 -23.71 35.16
N PRO A 15 -8.68 -24.49 35.26
CA PRO A 15 -7.36 -23.91 35.15
C PRO A 15 -7.29 -23.31 33.75
N LEU A 16 -7.49 -21.99 33.68
CA LEU A 16 -7.03 -21.18 32.56
C LEU A 16 -5.51 -21.24 32.61
N HIS A 17 -4.95 -22.36 32.17
CA HIS A 17 -3.61 -22.41 31.65
C HIS A 17 -3.61 -21.60 30.37
N ALA A 18 -3.53 -20.28 30.53
CA ALA A 18 -3.00 -19.41 29.51
C ALA A 18 -1.51 -19.73 29.42
N GLU A 19 -1.19 -20.86 28.79
CA GLU A 19 0.15 -21.16 28.33
C GLU A 19 0.45 -20.10 27.28
N ARG A 20 1.13 -19.03 27.70
CA ARG A 20 1.72 -18.05 26.79
C ARG A 20 2.84 -18.78 26.06
N GLN A 21 2.48 -19.56 25.04
CA GLN A 21 3.45 -19.96 24.03
C GLN A 21 4.01 -18.64 23.50
N ALA A 22 5.32 -18.42 23.68
CA ALA A 22 5.99 -17.30 23.06
C ALA A 22 5.62 -17.34 21.58
N PRO A 23 5.09 -16.24 20.99
CA PRO A 23 4.56 -16.29 19.64
C PRO A 23 5.64 -16.86 18.73
N HIS A 24 5.25 -17.83 17.91
CA HIS A 24 6.19 -18.42 16.96
C HIS A 24 6.81 -17.28 16.13
N GLY A 25 8.10 -17.35 15.78
CA GLY A 25 8.75 -16.27 15.03
C GLY A 25 7.97 -15.84 13.77
N ALA A 26 7.26 -16.78 13.13
CA ALA A 26 6.35 -16.53 12.02
C ALA A 26 5.16 -15.60 12.37
N GLU A 27 4.58 -15.75 13.56
CA GLU A 27 3.46 -14.91 14.04
C GLU A 27 3.94 -13.48 14.29
N VAL A 28 5.13 -13.32 14.89
CA VAL A 28 5.75 -11.99 15.10
C VAL A 28 6.01 -11.29 13.76
N ILE A 29 6.55 -12.01 12.77
CA ILE A 29 6.81 -11.46 11.43
C ILE A 29 5.50 -11.07 10.73
N SER A 30 4.45 -11.89 10.81
CA SER A 30 3.15 -11.55 10.22
C SER A 30 2.44 -10.39 10.93
N ALA A 31 2.67 -10.24 12.23
CA ALA A 31 2.14 -9.17 13.07
C ALA A 31 3.06 -7.93 13.11
N CYS A 32 4.01 -7.82 12.17
CA CYS A 32 4.97 -6.71 12.15
C CYS A 32 4.30 -5.33 12.14
N PHE A 33 3.07 -5.22 11.64
CA PHE A 33 2.30 -3.97 11.66
C PHE A 33 2.12 -3.35 13.06
N PHE A 34 2.09 -4.16 14.12
CA PHE A 34 1.94 -3.66 15.49
C PHE A 34 3.22 -3.04 16.07
N ALA A 35 4.39 -3.50 15.65
CA ALA A 35 5.66 -3.20 16.33
C ALA A 35 6.67 -2.48 15.43
N TYR A 36 6.55 -2.62 14.11
CA TYR A 36 7.56 -2.13 13.18
C TYR A 36 7.34 -0.66 12.83
N ALA A 37 8.37 0.14 13.04
CA ALA A 37 8.45 1.51 12.58
C ALA A 37 9.84 1.76 12.00
N LEU A 38 9.88 2.22 10.76
CA LEU A 38 11.09 2.65 10.10
C LEU A 38 11.28 4.14 10.35
N LYS A 39 12.31 4.50 11.11
CA LYS A 39 12.72 5.89 11.31
C LYS A 39 14.00 6.14 10.53
N LEU A 40 13.99 7.18 9.70
CA LEU A 40 15.14 7.54 8.89
C LEU A 40 15.57 8.96 9.25
N ASP A 41 16.72 9.01 9.93
CA ASP A 41 17.35 10.24 10.37
C ASP A 41 18.44 10.61 9.35
N MET A 42 18.03 11.21 8.22
CA MET A 42 18.98 11.75 7.25
C MET A 42 19.35 13.20 7.60
N PRO A 43 20.64 13.58 7.57
CA PRO A 43 21.08 14.96 7.80
C PRO A 43 20.37 15.92 6.83
N GLY A 44 19.66 16.92 7.36
CA GLY A 44 18.98 17.94 6.55
C GLY A 44 17.56 17.60 6.10
N SER A 45 16.99 16.45 6.49
CA SER A 45 15.58 16.13 6.27
C SER A 45 14.77 16.19 7.57
N SER A 46 13.47 16.51 7.48
CA SER A 46 12.55 16.33 8.60
C SER A 46 12.45 14.83 8.92
N HIS A 47 12.47 14.49 10.21
CA HIS A 47 12.36 13.11 10.68
C HIS A 47 11.14 12.43 10.05
N HIS A 48 11.37 11.54 9.09
CA HIS A 48 10.31 10.78 8.47
C HIS A 48 10.25 9.40 9.12
N THR A 49 9.06 9.04 9.62
CA THR A 49 8.81 7.75 10.27
C THR A 49 7.68 7.06 9.54
N ILE A 50 7.94 5.87 9.01
CA ILE A 50 6.93 5.02 8.40
C ILE A 50 6.58 3.93 9.41
N ARG A 51 5.36 3.98 9.95
CA ARG A 51 4.85 2.90 10.80
C ARG A 51 4.17 1.86 9.92
N ALA A 52 4.45 0.59 10.20
CA ALA A 52 3.86 -0.51 9.43
C ALA A 52 2.33 -0.55 9.56
N SER A 53 1.79 -0.23 10.73
CA SER A 53 0.34 -0.08 10.96
C SER A 53 -0.29 1.01 10.10
N ASP A 54 0.31 2.19 10.02
CA ASP A 54 -0.20 3.29 9.20
C ASP A 54 -0.16 2.92 7.70
N PHE A 55 0.95 2.30 7.27
CA PHE A 55 1.10 1.82 5.90
C PHE A 55 0.07 0.73 5.54
N GLN A 56 -0.11 -0.25 6.44
CA GLN A 56 -1.12 -1.31 6.29
C GLN A 56 -2.52 -0.72 6.21
N GLN A 57 -2.88 0.19 7.11
CA GLN A 57 -4.21 0.80 7.13
C GLN A 57 -4.50 1.54 5.82
N LYS A 58 -3.54 2.32 5.31
CA LYS A 58 -3.66 2.98 4.00
C LYS A 58 -3.81 1.97 2.86
N ALA A 59 -2.98 0.93 2.83
CA ALA A 59 -3.03 -0.11 1.81
C ALA A 59 -4.36 -0.88 1.84
N VAL A 60 -4.84 -1.30 3.02
CA VAL A 60 -6.12 -1.99 3.21
C VAL A 60 -7.26 -1.09 2.75
N SER A 61 -7.27 0.18 3.15
CA SER A 61 -8.28 1.13 2.70
C SER A 61 -8.25 1.33 1.19
N PHE A 62 -7.07 1.43 0.58
CA PHE A 62 -6.92 1.66 -0.86
C PHE A 62 -7.38 0.45 -1.69
N TYR A 63 -6.93 -0.76 -1.34
CA TYR A 63 -7.30 -1.99 -2.05
C TYR A 63 -8.73 -2.45 -1.73
N GLY A 64 -9.26 -2.09 -0.57
CA GLY A 64 -10.65 -2.36 -0.17
C GLY A 64 -11.70 -1.42 -0.78
N GLY A 65 -11.30 -0.47 -1.65
CA GLY A 65 -12.22 0.49 -2.27
C GLY A 65 -12.67 1.63 -1.34
N GLY A 66 -11.93 1.87 -0.26
CA GLY A 66 -12.11 3.03 0.60
C GLY A 66 -11.63 4.32 -0.05
N THR A 67 -11.74 5.43 0.69
CA THR A 67 -11.40 6.78 0.20
C THR A 67 -9.95 7.18 0.41
N SER A 68 -9.16 6.38 1.15
CA SER A 68 -7.75 6.71 1.40
C SER A 68 -6.94 6.57 0.12
N PRO A 69 -6.05 7.53 -0.18
CA PRO A 69 -5.12 7.40 -1.30
C PRO A 69 -4.16 6.22 -1.06
N ALA A 70 -3.60 5.69 -2.15
CA ALA A 70 -2.52 4.72 -2.07
C ALA A 70 -1.33 5.32 -1.30
N PRO A 71 -0.65 4.55 -0.42
CA PRO A 71 0.55 5.02 0.29
C PRO A 71 1.78 5.02 -0.63
N LEU A 72 1.72 5.79 -1.71
CA LEU A 72 2.77 5.82 -2.75
C LEU A 72 4.04 6.47 -2.23
N LEU A 73 3.92 7.53 -1.42
CA LEU A 73 5.08 8.20 -0.85
C LEU A 73 5.91 7.21 -0.02
N GLU A 74 5.28 6.51 0.92
CA GLU A 74 5.94 5.51 1.76
C GLU A 74 6.50 4.35 0.95
N ALA A 75 5.77 3.89 -0.07
CA ALA A 75 6.20 2.81 -0.95
C ALA A 75 7.49 3.19 -1.71
N TYR A 76 7.49 4.34 -2.39
CA TYR A 76 8.66 4.82 -3.12
C TYR A 76 9.82 5.14 -2.18
N TRP A 77 9.55 5.61 -0.98
CA TRP A 77 10.58 5.85 0.02
C TRP A 77 11.26 4.56 0.45
N LEU A 78 10.48 3.50 0.69
CA LEU A 78 11.01 2.19 1.04
C LEU A 78 11.86 1.59 -0.10
N LEU A 79 11.41 1.75 -1.34
CA LEU A 79 12.15 1.29 -2.52
C LEU A 79 13.39 2.13 -2.85
N ALA A 80 13.46 3.37 -2.37
CA ALA A 80 14.62 4.25 -2.53
C ALA A 80 15.75 3.96 -1.53
N LEU A 81 15.51 3.13 -0.51
CA LEU A 81 16.53 2.77 0.46
C LEU A 81 17.67 1.98 -0.18
N PRO A 82 18.90 2.09 0.33
CA PRO A 82 19.97 1.17 -0.05
C PRO A 82 19.57 -0.30 0.17
N THR A 83 20.04 -1.20 -0.68
CA THR A 83 19.63 -2.62 -0.70
C THR A 83 19.75 -3.31 0.66
N HIS A 84 20.83 -3.06 1.40
CA HIS A 84 21.04 -3.65 2.73
C HIS A 84 19.97 -3.22 3.76
N PHE A 85 19.43 -2.00 3.64
CA PHE A 85 18.31 -1.56 4.47
C PHE A 85 17.00 -2.21 4.02
N GLN A 86 16.76 -2.33 2.71
CA GLN A 86 15.58 -3.05 2.21
C GLN A 86 15.59 -4.51 2.65
N GLU A 87 16.75 -5.17 2.65
CA GLU A 87 16.91 -6.54 3.16
C GLU A 87 16.65 -6.64 4.66
N ALA A 88 17.03 -5.62 5.45
CA ALA A 88 16.70 -5.56 6.87
C ALA A 88 15.18 -5.41 7.08
N VAL A 89 14.53 -4.49 6.36
CA VAL A 89 13.06 -4.36 6.40
C VAL A 89 12.39 -5.64 5.95
N LEU A 90 12.90 -6.32 4.91
CA LEU A 90 12.35 -7.58 4.42
C LEU A 90 12.40 -8.69 5.47
N LYS A 91 13.42 -8.73 6.32
CA LYS A 91 13.53 -9.72 7.41
C LYS A 91 12.55 -9.44 8.55
N GLU A 92 12.27 -8.17 8.82
CA GLU A 92 11.47 -7.74 9.98
C GLU A 92 9.98 -7.55 9.64
N CYS A 93 9.67 -6.95 8.48
CA CYS A 93 8.32 -6.71 8.00
C CYS A 93 8.23 -6.89 6.46
N PRO A 94 8.29 -8.16 5.99
CA PRO A 94 8.18 -8.48 4.57
C PRO A 94 7.02 -7.82 3.80
N PRO A 95 5.78 -7.74 4.34
CA PRO A 95 4.66 -7.23 3.56
C PRO A 95 4.80 -5.76 3.18
N MET A 96 5.51 -4.94 3.95
CA MET A 96 5.80 -3.56 3.55
C MET A 96 6.60 -3.51 2.24
N VAL A 97 7.65 -4.33 2.14
CA VAL A 97 8.51 -4.38 0.95
C VAL A 97 7.72 -4.92 -0.25
N VAL A 98 7.01 -6.03 -0.07
CA VAL A 98 6.20 -6.66 -1.13
C VAL A 98 5.14 -5.70 -1.67
N LEU A 99 4.36 -5.06 -0.79
CA LEU A 99 3.34 -4.10 -1.22
C LEU A 99 3.91 -2.85 -1.85
N SER A 100 5.11 -2.41 -1.42
CA SER A 100 5.76 -1.25 -2.04
C SER A 100 6.12 -1.54 -3.50
N TYR A 101 6.64 -2.73 -3.80
CA TYR A 101 6.84 -3.17 -5.18
C TYR A 101 5.55 -3.25 -5.99
N PHE A 102 4.46 -3.76 -5.39
CA PHE A 102 3.16 -3.85 -6.05
C PHE A 102 2.55 -2.48 -6.35
N LEU A 103 2.59 -1.56 -5.40
CA LEU A 103 2.13 -0.18 -5.58
C LEU A 103 2.96 0.54 -6.66
N ALA A 104 4.29 0.41 -6.63
CA ALA A 104 5.16 0.98 -7.65
C ALA A 104 4.85 0.39 -9.04
N ALA A 105 4.71 -0.93 -9.15
CA ALA A 105 4.32 -1.59 -10.41
C ALA A 105 3.00 -1.03 -10.95
N GLU A 106 1.98 -0.91 -10.10
CA GLU A 106 0.66 -0.37 -10.48
C GLU A 106 0.77 1.04 -11.09
N THR A 107 1.58 1.92 -10.49
CA THR A 107 1.78 3.29 -11.01
C THR A 107 2.54 3.32 -12.34
N LYS A 108 3.43 2.35 -12.58
CA LYS A 108 4.29 2.33 -13.77
C LYS A 108 3.67 1.62 -14.97
N PHE A 109 2.61 0.81 -14.80
CA PHE A 109 2.02 0.08 -15.92
C PHE A 109 1.52 0.96 -17.07
N TYR A 110 1.14 2.20 -16.80
CA TYR A 110 0.65 3.12 -17.84
C TYR A 110 1.77 3.92 -18.51
N THR A 111 2.91 4.11 -17.85
CA THR A 111 3.99 5.00 -18.32
C THR A 111 5.24 4.22 -18.76
N GLU A 112 5.61 3.17 -18.03
CA GLU A 112 6.84 2.39 -18.20
C GLU A 112 6.56 0.89 -17.98
N PRO A 113 5.89 0.21 -18.95
CA PRO A 113 5.42 -1.17 -18.75
C PRO A 113 6.52 -2.20 -18.47
N SER A 114 7.73 -2.00 -18.99
CA SER A 114 8.90 -2.86 -18.71
C SER A 114 9.32 -2.76 -17.25
N LEU A 115 9.49 -1.54 -16.74
CA LEU A 115 9.83 -1.29 -15.33
C LEU A 115 8.72 -1.78 -14.39
N ALA A 116 7.46 -1.61 -14.78
CA ALA A 116 6.32 -2.14 -14.03
C ALA A 116 6.40 -3.66 -13.87
N GLN A 117 6.78 -4.38 -14.93
CA GLN A 117 6.98 -5.83 -14.88
C GLN A 117 8.16 -6.22 -13.98
N GLU A 118 9.25 -5.48 -13.99
CA GLU A 118 10.39 -5.72 -13.10
C GLU A 118 9.99 -5.57 -11.62
N PHE A 119 9.24 -4.53 -11.28
CA PHE A 119 8.71 -4.35 -9.93
C PHE A 119 7.76 -5.48 -9.53
N LEU A 120 6.82 -5.84 -10.41
CA LEU A 120 5.89 -6.94 -10.16
C LEU A 120 6.62 -8.27 -9.95
N ALA A 121 7.56 -8.61 -10.83
CA ALA A 121 8.34 -9.83 -10.75
C ALA A 121 9.19 -9.88 -9.47
N THR A 122 9.75 -8.74 -9.07
CA THR A 122 10.54 -8.63 -7.83
C THR A 122 9.66 -8.83 -6.61
N GLY A 123 8.53 -8.11 -6.50
CA GLY A 123 7.60 -8.24 -5.37
C GLY A 123 7.01 -9.65 -5.24
N ALA A 124 6.57 -10.24 -6.36
CA ALA A 124 6.04 -11.60 -6.39
C ALA A 124 7.13 -12.62 -6.06
N GLY A 125 8.34 -12.45 -6.59
CA GLY A 125 9.49 -13.30 -6.31
C GLY A 125 9.89 -13.27 -4.83
N ILE A 126 9.83 -12.11 -4.18
CA ILE A 126 10.05 -11.99 -2.74
C ILE A 126 8.97 -12.78 -1.99
N PHE A 127 7.69 -12.55 -2.31
CA PHE A 127 6.57 -13.18 -1.61
C PHE A 127 6.58 -14.71 -1.75
N HIS A 128 6.88 -15.23 -2.94
CA HIS A 128 6.98 -16.68 -3.20
C HIS A 128 8.14 -17.37 -2.49
N ARG A 129 9.18 -16.63 -2.07
CA ARG A 129 10.31 -17.17 -1.30
C ARG A 129 10.06 -17.21 0.21
N LEU A 130 8.97 -16.61 0.69
CA LEU A 130 8.61 -16.68 2.10
C LEU A 130 8.19 -18.11 2.47
N GLU A 131 8.43 -18.49 3.73
CA GLU A 131 7.90 -19.74 4.28
C GLU A 131 6.38 -19.77 4.13
N GLU A 132 5.82 -20.90 3.72
CA GLU A 132 4.38 -21.04 3.41
C GLU A 132 3.48 -20.56 4.55
N ARG A 133 3.85 -20.88 5.80
CA ARG A 133 3.13 -20.42 7.00
C ARG A 133 3.15 -18.89 7.14
N VAL A 134 4.30 -18.26 6.91
CA VAL A 134 4.45 -16.80 6.97
C VAL A 134 3.65 -16.13 5.85
N ALA A 135 3.74 -16.67 4.63
CA ALA A 135 2.97 -16.18 3.49
C ALA A 135 1.46 -16.28 3.74
N GLY A 136 0.98 -17.38 4.34
CA GLY A 136 -0.42 -17.55 4.73
C GLY A 136 -0.89 -16.48 5.71
N LEU A 137 -0.16 -16.28 6.81
CA LEU A 137 -0.50 -15.26 7.80
C LEU A 137 -0.44 -13.83 7.23
N ILE A 138 0.48 -13.56 6.31
CA ILE A 138 0.54 -12.27 5.61
C ILE A 138 -0.71 -12.08 4.73
N ARG A 139 -1.18 -13.09 3.99
CA ARG A 139 -2.42 -12.96 3.19
C ARG A 139 -3.65 -12.66 4.04
N GLU A 140 -3.71 -13.20 5.25
CA GLU A 140 -4.81 -12.96 6.18
C GLU A 140 -4.82 -11.54 6.76
N SER A 141 -3.64 -10.93 6.92
CA SER A 141 -3.49 -9.64 7.62
C SER A 141 -3.20 -8.45 6.68
N TRP A 142 -2.71 -8.70 5.47
CA TRP A 142 -2.34 -7.67 4.50
C TRP A 142 -3.08 -7.89 3.17
N PRO A 143 -3.36 -6.82 2.40
CA PRO A 143 -4.14 -6.90 1.16
C PRO A 143 -3.31 -7.42 -0.04
N ILE A 144 -2.50 -8.46 0.16
CA ILE A 144 -1.61 -9.01 -0.88
C ILE A 144 -2.40 -9.52 -2.08
N ASP A 145 -3.43 -10.34 -1.84
CA ASP A 145 -4.21 -10.95 -2.92
C ASP A 145 -5.00 -9.87 -3.69
N ALA A 146 -5.59 -8.91 -2.96
CA ALA A 146 -6.28 -7.77 -3.57
C ALA A 146 -5.34 -6.89 -4.43
N ALA A 147 -4.10 -6.69 -3.97
CA ALA A 147 -3.08 -5.98 -4.73
C ALA A 147 -2.69 -6.73 -6.01
N PHE A 148 -2.48 -8.04 -5.90
CA PHE A 148 -2.12 -8.89 -7.04
C PHE A 148 -3.23 -8.93 -8.10
N ASP A 149 -4.47 -9.15 -7.68
CA ASP A 149 -5.64 -9.15 -8.57
C ASP A 149 -5.81 -7.81 -9.29
N ARG A 150 -5.60 -6.70 -8.57
CA ARG A 150 -5.70 -5.35 -9.14
C ARG A 150 -4.62 -5.10 -10.17
N ILE A 151 -3.38 -5.49 -9.89
CA ILE A 151 -2.26 -5.37 -10.84
C ILE A 151 -2.53 -6.19 -12.10
N GLN A 152 -3.05 -7.41 -11.98
CA GLN A 152 -3.41 -8.22 -13.15
C GLN A 152 -4.46 -7.53 -14.03
N ARG A 153 -5.48 -6.90 -13.43
CA ARG A 153 -6.48 -6.11 -14.16
C ARG A 153 -5.85 -4.90 -14.85
N VAL A 154 -4.97 -4.18 -14.16
CA VAL A 154 -4.26 -3.03 -14.72
C VAL A 154 -3.41 -3.47 -15.91
N HIS A 155 -2.61 -4.52 -15.75
CA HIS A 155 -1.78 -5.07 -16.82
C HIS A 155 -2.60 -5.50 -18.04
N ALA A 156 -3.70 -6.23 -17.84
CA ALA A 156 -4.59 -6.63 -18.92
C ALA A 156 -5.24 -5.44 -19.63
N THR A 157 -5.60 -4.40 -18.89
CA THR A 157 -6.17 -3.15 -19.44
C THR A 157 -5.14 -2.41 -20.28
N THR A 158 -3.92 -2.26 -19.76
CA THR A 158 -2.80 -1.65 -20.48
C THR A 158 -2.51 -2.39 -21.78
N GLN A 159 -2.44 -3.72 -21.76
CA GLN A 159 -2.22 -4.52 -22.97
C GLN A 159 -3.31 -4.28 -24.03
N ARG A 160 -4.58 -4.23 -23.61
CA ARG A 160 -5.70 -3.93 -24.53
C ARG A 160 -5.56 -2.55 -25.16
N LEU A 161 -5.19 -1.53 -24.38
CA LEU A 161 -4.99 -0.18 -24.88
C LEU A 161 -3.84 -0.11 -25.90
N HIS A 162 -2.72 -0.78 -25.64
CA HIS A 162 -1.58 -0.83 -26.57
C HIS A 162 -1.87 -1.62 -27.85
N SER A 163 -2.79 -2.59 -27.80
CA SER A 163 -3.17 -3.40 -28.96
C SER A 163 -4.21 -2.76 -29.88
N ARG A 164 -4.87 -1.67 -29.45
CA ARG A 164 -5.89 -0.98 -30.24
C ARG A 164 -5.26 0.00 -31.25
N PRO A 165 -5.78 0.09 -32.49
CA PRO A 165 -5.38 1.12 -33.43
C PRO A 165 -5.62 2.52 -32.85
N PRO A 166 -4.73 3.50 -33.09
CA PRO A 166 -4.84 4.86 -32.51
C PRO A 166 -6.12 5.63 -32.85
N ALA A 167 -6.89 5.18 -33.85
CA ALA A 167 -8.01 5.93 -34.41
C ALA A 167 -9.29 5.94 -33.55
N ASP A 168 -9.43 5.03 -32.57
CA ASP A 168 -10.69 4.82 -31.83
C ASP A 168 -10.57 5.01 -30.29
N ILE A 169 -9.56 5.74 -29.81
CA ILE A 169 -9.37 5.96 -28.36
C ILE A 169 -9.84 7.38 -28.00
N GLU A 170 -11.08 7.48 -27.51
CA GLU A 170 -11.55 8.66 -26.79
C GLU A 170 -11.00 8.58 -25.35
N LEU A 171 -10.22 9.58 -24.94
CA LEU A 171 -9.51 9.59 -23.66
C LEU A 171 -9.99 10.77 -22.81
N ASP A 172 -10.75 10.46 -21.77
CA ASP A 172 -11.12 11.44 -20.74
C ASP A 172 -9.95 11.62 -19.77
N VAL A 173 -9.21 12.72 -19.92
CA VAL A 173 -8.13 13.09 -18.99
C VAL A 173 -8.74 13.69 -17.73
N VAL A 174 -8.75 12.92 -16.64
CA VAL A 174 -9.08 13.45 -15.31
C VAL A 174 -7.78 13.87 -14.62
N MET A 175 -7.54 15.17 -14.54
CA MET A 175 -6.47 15.72 -13.70
C MET A 175 -6.93 15.72 -12.24
N ALA A 176 -6.38 14.83 -11.43
CA ALA A 176 -6.58 14.83 -9.99
C ALA A 176 -5.52 15.70 -9.31
N PHE A 177 -5.96 16.74 -8.61
CA PHE A 177 -5.09 17.50 -7.70
C PHE A 177 -4.97 16.72 -6.39
N CYS A 178 -3.87 15.99 -6.24
CA CYS A 178 -3.57 15.31 -4.97
C CYS A 178 -3.25 16.36 -3.90
N ARG A 179 -4.06 16.39 -2.84
CA ARG A 179 -3.80 17.15 -1.61
C ARG A 179 -2.67 16.48 -0.81
N GLU A 180 -1.48 16.43 -1.40
CA GLU A 180 -0.23 16.27 -0.66
C GLU A 180 0.56 17.56 -0.89
N GLU A 181 0.12 18.60 -0.17
CA GLU A 181 0.71 19.93 -0.16
C GLU A 181 2.21 19.80 0.12
N THR A 182 3.07 19.84 -0.90
CA THR A 182 4.37 20.57 -0.97
C THR A 182 5.33 20.07 -2.05
N TRP A 183 5.21 18.87 -2.61
CA TRP A 183 6.28 18.34 -3.48
C TRP A 183 6.22 18.78 -4.95
N MET A 184 5.04 19.15 -5.48
CA MET A 184 4.93 19.72 -6.84
C MET A 184 5.49 21.15 -6.97
N GLN A 185 5.92 21.79 -5.88
CA GLN A 185 6.61 23.09 -5.98
C GLN A 185 8.04 22.98 -6.53
N PHE A 186 8.60 21.77 -6.64
CA PHE A 186 9.98 21.61 -7.13
C PHE A 186 10.12 21.51 -8.65
N ASP A 187 9.05 21.28 -9.42
CA ASP A 187 9.12 21.29 -10.90
C ASP A 187 8.43 22.51 -11.55
N ALA A 188 7.60 23.24 -10.80
CA ALA A 188 6.91 24.42 -11.32
C ALA A 188 7.82 25.66 -11.48
N MET A 189 9.09 25.62 -11.06
CA MET A 189 10.04 26.72 -11.29
C MET A 189 10.70 26.70 -12.67
N THR A 190 10.51 25.65 -13.48
CA THR A 190 11.12 25.59 -14.82
C THR A 190 10.20 26.16 -15.92
N TYR A 191 8.89 26.23 -15.67
CA TYR A 191 7.93 26.83 -16.59
C TYR A 191 6.98 27.72 -15.79
N GLY A 192 7.40 28.97 -15.55
CA GLY A 192 6.54 29.97 -14.96
C GLY A 192 5.29 30.16 -15.81
N ILE A 193 4.12 30.00 -15.19
CA ILE A 193 2.82 30.57 -15.57
C ILE A 193 1.74 30.02 -14.60
N TRP A 194 1.02 30.95 -13.95
CA TRP A 194 -0.17 30.82 -13.07
C TRP A 194 -0.02 30.25 -11.64
N ALA A 195 -0.11 31.16 -10.65
CA ALA A 195 -0.91 30.94 -9.45
C ALA A 195 -2.36 31.39 -9.74
N PRO A 196 -3.37 30.70 -9.19
CA PRO A 196 -4.13 31.37 -8.15
C PRO A 196 -4.57 30.44 -7.01
N ASP A 197 -4.94 31.07 -5.90
CA ASP A 197 -5.50 30.47 -4.69
C ASP A 197 -6.68 29.53 -4.98
N PHE A 198 -6.63 28.29 -4.45
CA PHE A 198 -7.75 27.35 -4.53
C PHE A 198 -8.23 26.92 -3.13
N TYR A 199 -9.38 27.47 -2.75
CA TYR A 199 -10.26 26.87 -1.75
C TYR A 199 -11.01 25.69 -2.40
N CYS A 200 -10.92 24.51 -1.81
CA CYS A 200 -11.71 23.35 -2.24
C CYS A 200 -13.18 23.54 -1.83
N THR A 201 -14.06 23.82 -2.78
CA THR A 201 -15.47 23.45 -2.71
C THR A 201 -15.74 22.38 -3.78
N PRO A 202 -16.58 21.37 -3.50
CA PRO A 202 -16.91 20.34 -4.48
C PRO A 202 -17.84 20.94 -5.54
N THR A 203 -17.31 21.31 -6.70
CA THR A 203 -18.13 21.60 -7.89
C THR A 203 -18.43 20.29 -8.62
N PRO A 204 -19.70 20.00 -8.95
CA PRO A 204 -20.04 18.87 -9.80
C PRO A 204 -19.50 19.13 -11.21
N ILE A 205 -18.68 18.22 -11.71
CA ILE A 205 -18.08 18.29 -13.04
C ILE A 205 -19.17 18.02 -14.08
N SER A 206 -19.57 19.04 -14.84
CA SER A 206 -20.30 18.84 -16.10
C SER A 206 -19.30 18.41 -17.19
N PRO A 207 -19.63 17.43 -18.05
CA PRO A 207 -18.74 17.03 -19.13
C PRO A 207 -18.64 18.14 -20.18
N GLN A 208 -17.52 18.86 -20.22
CA GLN A 208 -17.21 19.76 -21.34
C GLN A 208 -16.66 18.92 -22.50
N ARG A 209 -17.52 18.63 -23.49
CA ARG A 209 -17.11 18.13 -24.79
C ARG A 209 -16.38 19.25 -25.55
N PHE A 210 -15.09 19.09 -25.80
CA PHE A 210 -14.40 19.91 -26.79
C PHE A 210 -14.61 19.29 -28.18
N TRP A 211 -15.47 19.92 -28.98
CA TRP A 211 -15.45 19.75 -30.43
C TRP A 211 -14.42 20.73 -30.99
N ASN A 212 -13.41 20.24 -31.72
CA ASN A 212 -12.63 21.08 -32.62
C ASN A 212 -12.75 20.52 -34.04
N LEU A 213 -13.06 21.45 -34.95
CA LEU A 213 -13.23 21.34 -36.40
C LEU A 213 -11.94 20.91 -37.11
#